data_AF-A0AAW7KML0-F1
#
_entry.id   AF-A0AAW7KML0-F1
#
_cell.length_a   1.000
_cell.length_b   1.000
_cell.length_c   1.000
_cell.angle_alpha   90.00
_cell.angle_beta   90.00
_cell.angle_gamma   90.00
#
_symmetry.space_group_name_H-M   'P 1'
#
loop_
_entity.id
_entity.type
_entity.pdbx_description
1 polymer ?
#
loop_
_entity_poly.entity_id
_entity_poly.type
_entity_poly.pdbx_seq_one_letter_code
_entity_poly.pdbx_strand_id
1 'polypeptide(L)'
;SIGLLIVLINSKYLSPIGIVAMIDVGQGDSLFIQAPFHRKNTLIDTGGRLSFDKEAWRKRKNSRSGAEYSVIPFLKSQGVKRLDEVIITHAHEDHFGDLLVIAQKVPISVLYFPKGAAEANFSFHQVLKQLQKSGTDCRPILAPKRINGPVSF
;
A
#
# COMPACT_ATOMS: atom_id res chain seq x y z
N SER A 1 8.68 -4.33 35.64
CA SER A 1 7.55 -3.44 35.97
C SER A 1 6.70 -3.21 34.72
N ILE A 2 5.39 -2.93 34.87
CA ILE A 2 4.47 -2.72 33.73
C ILE A 2 4.91 -1.54 32.85
N GLY A 3 5.51 -0.49 33.44
CA GLY A 3 6.00 0.68 32.70
C GLY A 3 7.06 0.35 31.64
N LEU A 4 8.01 -0.53 31.96
CA LEU A 4 9.04 -0.95 31.00
C LEU A 4 8.41 -1.69 29.79
N LEU A 5 7.38 -2.51 30.02
CA LEU A 5 6.67 -3.21 28.96
C LEU A 5 5.93 -2.24 28.02
N ILE A 6 5.28 -1.21 28.56
CA ILE A 6 4.61 -0.17 27.76
C ILE A 6 5.63 0.57 26.88
N VAL A 7 6.81 0.92 27.42
CA VAL A 7 7.88 1.58 26.66
C VAL A 7 8.39 0.67 25.55
N LEU A 8 8.63 -0.62 25.82
CA LEU A 8 9.11 -1.55 24.81
C LEU A 8 8.10 -1.75 23.67
N ILE A 9 6.80 -1.85 23.97
CA ILE A 9 5.74 -1.99 22.97
C ILE A 9 5.62 -0.73 22.09
N ASN A 10 5.84 0.46 22.67
CA ASN A 10 5.73 1.73 21.95
C ASN A 10 7.07 2.24 21.39
N SER A 11 8.16 1.52 21.61
CA SER A 11 9.52 1.92 21.23
C SER A 11 9.65 2.32 19.75
N LYS A 12 8.94 1.61 18.86
CA LYS A 12 8.91 1.90 17.42
C LYS A 12 8.39 3.32 17.14
N TYR A 13 7.29 3.71 17.79
CA TYR A 13 6.70 5.04 17.67
C TYR A 13 7.59 6.17 18.22
N LEU A 14 8.58 5.83 19.04
CA LEU A 14 9.55 6.78 19.60
C LEU A 14 10.86 6.84 18.81
N SER A 15 11.02 6.04 17.76
CA SER A 15 12.23 6.01 16.93
C SER A 15 12.42 7.34 16.20
N PRO A 16 13.55 8.04 16.36
CA PRO A 16 13.87 9.23 15.58
C PRO A 16 14.39 8.88 14.16
N ILE A 17 14.49 7.59 13.83
CA ILE A 17 15.03 7.11 12.56
C ILE A 17 13.86 6.71 11.65
N GLY A 18 13.86 7.25 10.43
CA GLY A 18 12.94 6.85 9.37
C GLY A 18 13.40 5.60 8.62
N ILE A 19 12.50 5.00 7.84
CA ILE A 19 12.76 3.78 7.08
C ILE A 19 12.50 4.05 5.60
N VAL A 20 13.40 3.55 4.75
CA VAL A 20 13.16 3.39 3.32
C VAL A 20 13.47 1.93 2.99
N ALA A 21 12.50 1.20 2.47
CA ALA A 21 12.63 -0.24 2.22
C ALA A 21 11.98 -0.63 0.89
N MET A 22 12.74 -1.28 0.02
CA MET A 22 12.18 -1.99 -1.12
C MET A 22 11.70 -3.37 -0.65
N ILE A 23 10.45 -3.69 -0.91
CA ILE A 23 9.82 -4.95 -0.50
C ILE A 23 9.77 -5.88 -1.70
N ASP A 24 10.30 -7.09 -1.55
CA ASP A 24 10.18 -8.12 -2.58
C ASP A 24 8.72 -8.61 -2.68
N VAL A 25 8.06 -8.22 -3.77
CA VAL A 25 6.69 -8.59 -4.11
C VAL A 25 6.62 -9.67 -5.20
N GLY A 26 7.77 -10.20 -5.62
CA GLY A 26 7.92 -11.14 -6.72
C GLY A 26 7.79 -10.49 -8.09
N GLN A 27 6.62 -9.93 -8.42
CA GLN A 27 6.38 -9.21 -9.68
C GLN A 27 5.88 -7.79 -9.42
N GLY A 28 6.48 -6.82 -10.12
CA GLY A 28 6.25 -5.40 -9.92
C GLY A 28 7.15 -4.81 -8.84
N ASP A 29 6.82 -3.59 -8.42
CA ASP A 29 7.57 -2.81 -7.44
C ASP A 29 6.77 -2.59 -6.15
N SER A 30 7.46 -2.47 -5.03
CA SER A 30 6.88 -1.93 -3.80
C SER A 30 7.94 -1.28 -2.91
N LEU A 31 7.82 0.03 -2.72
CA LEU A 31 8.72 0.84 -1.91
C LEU A 31 7.96 1.42 -0.72
N PHE A 32 8.46 1.15 0.48
CA PHE A 32 7.92 1.68 1.71
C PHE A 32 8.79 2.79 2.28
N ILE A 33 8.16 3.88 2.69
CA ILE A 33 8.79 5.02 3.37
C ILE A 33 8.05 5.28 4.68
N GLN A 34 8.77 5.23 5.79
CA GLN A 34 8.28 5.64 7.11
C GLN A 34 9.08 6.86 7.58
N ALA A 35 8.38 7.96 7.87
CA ALA A 35 9.00 9.11 8.50
C ALA A 35 9.35 8.80 9.96
N PRO A 36 10.36 9.50 10.53
CA PRO A 36 10.66 9.43 11.97
C PRO A 36 9.42 9.56 12.85
N PHE A 37 9.46 8.91 14.01
CA PHE A 37 8.38 8.88 15.00
C PHE A 37 7.04 8.39 14.45
N HIS A 38 7.06 7.55 13.41
CA HIS A 38 5.86 7.05 12.72
C HIS A 38 4.92 8.16 12.23
N ARG A 39 5.44 9.37 11.98
CA ARG A 39 4.62 10.52 11.58
C ARG A 39 3.87 10.32 10.27
N LYS A 40 4.42 9.49 9.38
CA LYS A 40 3.86 9.20 8.07
C LYS A 40 4.33 7.84 7.57
N ASN A 41 3.39 7.03 7.10
CA ASN A 41 3.66 5.75 6.44
C ASN A 41 3.18 5.83 4.98
N THR A 42 4.13 5.73 4.06
CA THR A 42 3.90 5.86 2.62
C THR A 42 4.28 4.56 1.93
N LEU A 43 3.41 4.08 1.05
CA LEU A 43 3.70 2.95 0.18
C LEU A 43 3.64 3.43 -1.28
N ILE A 44 4.66 3.12 -2.07
CA ILE A 44 4.71 3.39 -3.49
C ILE A 44 4.69 2.05 -4.20
N ASP A 45 3.64 1.84 -5.00
CA ASP A 45 3.29 0.58 -5.65
C ASP A 45 3.12 -0.61 -4.69
N THR A 46 2.31 -1.58 -5.09
CA THR A 46 1.91 -2.71 -4.24
C THR A 46 2.42 -4.05 -4.73
N GLY A 47 3.08 -4.07 -5.89
CA GLY A 47 3.19 -5.27 -6.69
C GLY A 47 1.83 -5.82 -7.10
N GLY A 48 1.86 -7.05 -7.60
CA GLY A 48 0.67 -7.81 -7.93
C GLY A 48 0.99 -8.91 -8.92
N ARG A 49 0.18 -9.95 -8.92
CA ARG A 49 0.22 -10.95 -9.99
C ARG A 49 -0.93 -10.70 -10.94
N LEU A 50 -0.64 -10.71 -12.24
CA LEU A 50 -1.64 -10.73 -13.30
C LEU A 50 -2.63 -11.88 -13.04
N SER A 51 -3.85 -11.54 -12.65
CA SER A 51 -4.94 -12.49 -12.60
C SER A 51 -5.48 -12.65 -14.02
N PHE A 52 -4.75 -13.39 -14.86
CA PHE A 52 -5.32 -13.87 -16.11
C PHE A 52 -6.59 -14.65 -15.79
N ASP A 53 -7.66 -14.40 -16.54
CA ASP A 53 -8.91 -15.12 -16.40
C ASP A 53 -8.63 -16.61 -16.65
N LYS A 54 -8.49 -17.35 -15.56
CA LYS A 54 -8.17 -18.78 -15.59
C LYS A 54 -9.48 -19.53 -15.68
N GLU A 55 -9.56 -20.48 -16.59
CA GLU A 55 -10.65 -21.46 -16.64
C GLU A 55 -10.88 -22.06 -15.25
N ALA A 56 -12.12 -22.42 -14.92
CA ALA A 56 -12.49 -22.83 -13.56
C ALA A 56 -11.62 -23.97 -12.99
N TRP A 57 -11.11 -24.86 -13.85
CA TRP A 57 -10.20 -25.94 -13.47
C TRP A 57 -8.76 -25.47 -13.15
N ARG A 58 -8.34 -24.30 -13.67
CA ARG A 58 -7.03 -23.64 -13.40
C ARG A 58 -7.11 -22.65 -12.25
N LYS A 59 -8.31 -22.28 -11.77
CA LYS A 59 -8.49 -21.46 -10.57
C LYS A 59 -8.11 -22.29 -9.35
N ARG A 60 -6.88 -22.10 -8.83
CA ARG A 60 -6.51 -22.67 -7.53
C ARG A 60 -7.47 -22.13 -6.47
N LYS A 61 -8.14 -23.02 -5.74
CA LYS A 61 -9.09 -22.71 -4.64
C LYS A 61 -8.51 -21.75 -3.58
N ASN A 62 -7.19 -21.65 -3.46
CA ASN A 62 -6.44 -20.81 -2.52
C ASN A 62 -5.33 -20.02 -3.22
N SER A 63 -5.63 -19.23 -4.25
CA SER A 63 -4.65 -18.27 -4.78
C SER A 63 -4.53 -17.08 -3.80
N ARG A 64 -3.78 -17.27 -2.72
CA ARG A 64 -3.44 -16.17 -1.81
C ARG A 64 -2.60 -15.13 -2.55
N SER A 65 -2.89 -13.86 -2.30
CA SER A 65 -2.15 -12.72 -2.86
C SER A 65 -0.68 -12.75 -2.39
N GLY A 66 0.23 -12.24 -3.21
CA GLY A 66 1.65 -12.15 -2.86
C GLY A 66 1.86 -11.32 -1.60
N ALA A 67 1.11 -10.22 -1.48
CA ALA A 67 1.14 -9.32 -0.34
C ALA A 67 0.82 -9.99 1.01
N GLU A 68 0.10 -11.11 1.06
CA GLU A 68 -0.13 -11.84 2.32
C GLU A 68 1.18 -12.40 2.92
N TYR A 69 2.20 -12.59 2.09
CA TYR A 69 3.50 -13.15 2.46
C TYR A 69 4.64 -12.12 2.39
N SER A 70 4.44 -10.97 1.74
CA SER A 70 5.46 -9.93 1.58
C SER A 70 5.06 -8.62 2.28
N VAL A 71 4.27 -7.76 1.62
CA VAL A 71 3.99 -6.38 2.04
C VAL A 71 3.27 -6.34 3.39
N ILE A 72 2.22 -7.14 3.58
CA ILE A 72 1.40 -7.11 4.80
C ILE A 72 2.21 -7.53 6.04
N PRO A 73 2.93 -8.68 6.06
CA PRO A 73 3.73 -9.03 7.22
C PRO A 73 4.87 -8.03 7.45
N PHE A 74 5.47 -7.48 6.38
CA PHE A 74 6.46 -6.42 6.52
C PHE A 74 5.88 -5.18 7.22
N LEU A 75 4.79 -4.60 6.73
CA LEU A 75 4.14 -3.43 7.33
C LEU A 75 3.76 -3.67 8.79
N LYS A 76 3.22 -4.84 9.11
CA LYS A 76 2.89 -5.23 10.49
C LYS A 76 4.13 -5.34 11.37
N SER A 77 5.22 -5.93 10.86
CA SER A 77 6.48 -6.00 11.59
C SER A 77 7.07 -4.61 11.87
N GLN A 78 6.78 -3.62 11.02
CA GLN A 78 7.15 -2.21 11.24
C GLN A 78 6.13 -1.44 12.08
N GLY A 79 5.14 -2.09 12.70
CA GLY A 79 4.15 -1.42 13.55
C GLY A 79 3.20 -0.48 12.81
N VAL A 80 3.06 -0.65 11.49
CA VAL A 80 2.17 0.16 10.66
C VAL A 80 0.73 -0.27 10.90
N LYS A 81 -0.07 0.64 11.45
CA LYS A 81 -1.51 0.44 11.69
C LYS A 81 -2.37 0.94 10.53
N ARG A 82 -1.85 1.91 9.77
CA ARG A 82 -2.50 2.58 8.65
C ARG A 82 -1.44 3.11 7.70
N LEU A 83 -1.73 3.10 6.41
CA LEU A 83 -0.96 3.83 5.39
C LEU A 83 -1.59 5.21 5.25
N ASP A 84 -0.81 6.25 5.53
CA ASP A 84 -1.27 7.62 5.42
C ASP A 84 -1.43 8.01 3.95
N GLU A 85 -0.56 7.49 3.09
CA GLU A 85 -0.73 7.55 1.65
C GLU A 85 -0.20 6.32 0.92
N VAL A 86 -0.87 6.00 -0.18
CA VAL A 86 -0.37 5.06 -1.18
C VAL A 86 -0.28 5.78 -2.52
N ILE A 87 0.81 5.57 -3.24
CA ILE A 87 1.05 6.16 -4.56
C ILE A 87 1.17 5.02 -5.55
N ILE A 88 0.31 5.01 -6.57
CA ILE A 88 0.43 4.10 -7.71
C ILE A 88 1.11 4.87 -8.84
N THR A 89 2.26 4.40 -9.31
CA THR A 89 3.07 5.09 -10.31
C THR A 89 2.41 5.07 -11.69
N HIS A 90 1.85 3.93 -12.07
CA HIS A 90 1.13 3.75 -13.33
C HIS A 90 0.10 2.60 -13.26
N ALA A 91 -0.87 2.62 -14.17
CA ALA A 91 -2.07 1.78 -14.12
C ALA A 91 -1.90 0.38 -14.74
N HIS A 92 -0.74 -0.26 -14.53
CA HIS A 92 -0.53 -1.65 -14.89
C HIS A 92 -0.87 -2.56 -13.69
N GLU A 93 -1.47 -3.72 -13.97
CA GLU A 93 -1.98 -4.63 -12.93
C GLU A 93 -0.91 -5.15 -11.97
N ASP A 94 0.36 -5.21 -12.40
CA ASP A 94 1.50 -5.56 -11.58
C ASP A 94 1.95 -4.45 -10.62
N HIS A 95 1.36 -3.24 -10.68
CA HIS A 95 1.64 -2.15 -9.74
C HIS A 95 0.53 -1.92 -8.70
N PHE A 96 -0.72 -2.31 -8.99
CA PHE A 96 -1.87 -2.16 -8.08
C PHE A 96 -2.56 -3.48 -7.70
N GLY A 97 -2.09 -4.62 -8.21
CA GLY A 97 -2.82 -5.90 -8.11
C GLY A 97 -3.08 -6.36 -6.69
N ASP A 98 -2.18 -6.05 -5.75
CA ASP A 98 -2.35 -6.38 -4.33
C ASP A 98 -2.97 -5.24 -3.49
N LEU A 99 -3.31 -4.10 -4.09
CA LEU A 99 -3.80 -2.89 -3.41
C LEU A 99 -5.04 -3.14 -2.55
N LEU A 100 -6.03 -3.86 -3.08
CA LEU A 100 -7.26 -4.18 -2.33
C LEU A 100 -6.98 -5.09 -1.13
N VAL A 101 -6.09 -6.08 -1.29
CA VAL A 101 -5.74 -7.02 -0.23
C VAL A 101 -5.00 -6.30 0.88
N ILE A 102 -4.08 -5.40 0.53
CA ILE A 102 -3.39 -4.54 1.48
C ILE A 102 -4.38 -3.64 2.22
N ALA A 103 -5.25 -2.92 1.49
CA ALA A 103 -6.23 -1.99 2.08
C ALA A 103 -7.19 -2.67 3.08
N GLN A 104 -7.51 -3.94 2.88
CA GLN A 104 -8.34 -4.72 3.81
C GLN A 104 -7.62 -5.06 5.13
N LYS A 105 -6.28 -5.12 5.14
CA LYS A 105 -5.49 -5.50 6.32
C LYS A 105 -4.79 -4.32 6.99
N VAL A 106 -4.45 -3.31 6.20
CA VAL A 106 -3.82 -2.06 6.63
C VAL A 106 -4.59 -0.93 5.92
N PRO A 107 -5.50 -0.24 6.62
CA PRO A 107 -6.32 0.81 6.01
C PRO A 107 -5.47 1.89 5.34
N ILE A 108 -5.99 2.46 4.26
CA ILE A 108 -5.34 3.52 3.48
C ILE A 108 -6.15 4.81 3.66
N SER A 109 -5.49 5.90 4.04
CA SER A 109 -6.14 7.20 4.13
C SER A 109 -6.32 7.86 2.76
N VAL A 110 -5.24 7.97 1.99
CA VAL A 110 -5.25 8.61 0.67
C VAL A 110 -4.55 7.73 -0.36
N LEU A 111 -5.16 7.57 -1.52
CA LEU A 111 -4.56 6.93 -2.70
C LEU A 111 -4.31 7.99 -3.78
N TYR A 112 -3.06 8.11 -4.22
CA TYR A 112 -2.67 8.92 -5.36
C TYR A 112 -2.40 8.05 -6.58
N PHE A 113 -2.85 8.49 -7.75
CA PHE A 113 -2.67 7.77 -9.02
C PHE A 113 -2.71 8.75 -10.22
N PRO A 114 -2.20 8.37 -11.40
CA PRO A 114 -2.21 9.25 -12.57
C PRO A 114 -3.63 9.56 -13.06
N LYS A 115 -3.90 10.82 -13.40
CA LYS A 115 -5.15 11.20 -14.09
C LYS A 115 -5.23 10.45 -15.43
N GLY A 116 -6.38 9.84 -15.74
CA GLY A 116 -6.55 9.00 -16.91
C GLY A 116 -6.37 7.50 -16.65
N ALA A 117 -5.79 7.11 -15.50
CA ALA A 117 -5.56 5.71 -15.15
C ALA A 117 -6.86 4.90 -15.02
N ALA A 118 -7.90 5.50 -14.42
CA ALA A 118 -9.18 4.85 -14.21
C ALA A 118 -9.94 4.65 -15.52
N GLU A 119 -9.77 5.57 -16.47
CA GLU A 119 -10.38 5.51 -17.79
C GLU A 119 -9.64 4.52 -18.70
N ALA A 120 -8.33 4.41 -18.56
CA ALA A 120 -7.49 3.51 -19.34
C ALA A 120 -7.56 2.04 -18.89
N ASN A 121 -7.89 1.78 -17.62
CA ASN A 121 -7.89 0.42 -17.07
C ASN A 121 -9.17 0.12 -16.26
N PHE A 122 -10.02 -0.75 -16.81
CA PHE A 122 -11.29 -1.16 -16.18
C PHE A 122 -11.09 -1.85 -14.83
N SER A 123 -10.10 -2.75 -14.71
CA SER A 123 -9.76 -3.43 -13.45
C SER A 123 -9.40 -2.39 -12.37
N PHE A 124 -8.57 -1.41 -12.73
CA PHE A 124 -8.19 -0.33 -11.83
C PHE A 124 -9.41 0.51 -11.41
N HIS A 125 -10.32 0.83 -12.33
CA HIS A 125 -11.56 1.53 -12.02
C HIS A 125 -12.43 0.78 -10.99
N GLN A 126 -12.52 -0.55 -11.09
CA GLN A 126 -13.24 -1.37 -10.11
C GLN A 126 -12.56 -1.34 -8.73
N VAL A 127 -11.23 -1.40 -8.70
CA VAL A 127 -10.44 -1.27 -7.46
C VAL A 127 -10.71 0.08 -6.79
N LEU A 128 -10.67 1.19 -7.54
CA LEU A 128 -10.96 2.52 -7.01
C LEU A 128 -12.35 2.61 -6.39
N LYS A 129 -13.38 2.06 -7.06
CA LYS A 129 -14.75 2.02 -6.53
C LYS A 129 -14.84 1.27 -5.20
N GLN A 130 -14.10 0.18 -5.05
CA GLN A 130 -14.08 -0.59 -3.80
C GLN A 130 -13.36 0.16 -2.67
N LEU A 131 -12.25 0.83 -2.98
CA LEU A 131 -11.50 1.63 -2.00
C LEU A 131 -12.27 2.87 -1.54
N GLN A 132 -12.98 3.54 -2.45
CA GLN A 132 -13.85 4.66 -2.09
C GLN A 132 -14.98 4.21 -1.14
N LYS A 133 -15.57 3.03 -1.40
CA LYS A 133 -16.59 2.44 -0.51
C LYS A 133 -16.04 2.11 0.88
N SER A 134 -14.75 1.77 1.00
CA SER A 134 -14.10 1.52 2.30
C SER A 134 -13.60 2.81 2.99
N GLY A 135 -13.84 3.99 2.41
CA GLY A 135 -13.49 5.28 2.98
C GLY A 135 -12.10 5.80 2.59
N THR A 136 -11.44 5.19 1.61
CA THR A 136 -10.15 5.68 1.08
C THR A 136 -10.38 6.89 0.18
N ASP A 137 -9.67 7.99 0.43
CA ASP A 137 -9.71 9.17 -0.44
C ASP A 137 -8.85 8.95 -1.69
N CYS A 138 -9.48 8.73 -2.84
CA CYS A 138 -8.81 8.43 -4.10
C CYS A 138 -8.64 9.69 -4.95
N ARG A 139 -7.40 10.17 -5.10
CA ARG A 139 -7.05 11.45 -5.72
C ARG A 139 -6.24 11.25 -7.02
N PRO A 140 -6.81 11.54 -8.20
CA PRO A 140 -6.05 11.58 -9.44
C PRO A 140 -5.08 12.78 -9.44
N ILE A 141 -3.85 12.55 -9.91
CA ILE A 141 -2.78 13.55 -10.02
C ILE A 141 -2.35 13.67 -11.47
N LEU A 142 -2.18 14.91 -11.94
CA LEU A 142 -1.63 15.21 -13.26
C LEU A 142 -0.28 15.91 -13.06
N ALA A 143 0.79 15.43 -13.71
CA ALA A 143 2.05 16.15 -13.72
C ALA A 143 1.86 17.57 -14.30
N PRO A 144 2.46 18.64 -13.73
CA PRO A 144 3.52 18.66 -12.72
C PRO A 144 3.02 18.86 -11.27
N LYS A 145 1.74 18.55 -10.97
CA LYS A 145 1.15 18.76 -9.65
C LYS A 145 1.97 18.04 -8.58
N ARG A 146 2.51 18.80 -7.62
CA ARG A 146 3.18 18.27 -6.44
C ARG A 146 2.13 17.83 -5.42
N ILE A 147 2.35 16.68 -4.81
CA ILE A 147 1.56 16.24 -3.65
C ILE A 147 2.09 17.05 -2.45
N ASN A 148 1.51 18.21 -2.21
CA ASN A 148 1.86 19.07 -1.10
C ASN A 148 1.23 18.53 0.18
N GLY A 149 2.02 17.74 0.91
CA GLY A 149 1.92 17.55 2.34
C GLY A 149 3.35 17.58 2.88
N PRO A 150 3.59 17.80 4.18
CA PRO A 150 4.94 17.69 4.70
C PRO A 150 5.43 16.27 4.43
N VAL A 151 6.33 16.12 3.46
CA VAL A 151 7.39 15.11 3.52
C VAL A 151 8.43 15.72 4.45
N SER A 152 8.02 16.02 5.68
CA SER A 152 8.93 16.45 6.73
C SER A 152 9.57 15.17 7.24
N PHE A 153 10.77 14.88 6.72
CA PHE A 153 11.71 14.02 7.42
C PHE A 153 11.89 14.52 8.86
#